data_AF-A0A9W3KER2-F1
#
_entry.id   AF-A0A9W3KER2-F1
#
_cell.length_a   1.000
_cell.length_b   1.000
_cell.length_c   1.000
_cell.angle_alpha   90.00
_cell.angle_beta   90.00
_cell.angle_gamma   90.00
#
_symmetry.space_group_name_H-M   'P 1'
#
loop_
_entity.id
_entity.type
_entity.pdbx_description
1 polymer ?
#
loop_
_entity_poly.entity_id
_entity_poly.type
_entity_poly.pdbx_seq_one_letter_code
_entity_poly.pdbx_strand_id
1 'polypeptide(L)'
;MSGKQSKYKLAFKDFLEGVKYKDIADKYGVSVSTVKSWRSRYWEDMINEKGLKNVSEKVAKLQKNREKTLRNKIRDDLYEQLGTNGIIHAHFMDLVEDYMSFWDIKNRLIADVKDRGVSVLGANGFMKKTIALTS
;
A
#
# COMPACT_ATOMS: atom_id res chain seq x y z
N MET A 1 6.23 43.16 3.43
CA MET A 1 5.15 42.94 2.43
C MET A 1 4.91 41.45 2.33
N SER A 2 3.75 40.94 2.75
CA SER A 2 3.43 39.52 2.67
C SER A 2 3.25 39.14 1.20
N GLY A 3 4.20 38.38 0.65
CA GLY A 3 4.19 37.94 -0.75
C GLY A 3 2.97 37.09 -1.02
N LYS A 4 2.03 37.62 -1.82
CA LYS A 4 0.80 36.95 -2.25
C LYS A 4 1.17 35.58 -2.85
N GLN A 5 0.99 34.49 -2.11
CA GLN A 5 1.27 33.16 -2.64
C GLN A 5 0.34 32.90 -3.82
N SER A 6 0.92 32.52 -4.96
CA SER A 6 0.14 32.24 -6.17
C SER A 6 -0.83 31.07 -5.94
N LYS A 7 -2.06 31.18 -6.47
CA LYS A 7 -3.15 30.21 -6.26
C LYS A 7 -2.73 28.76 -6.49
N TYR A 8 -1.87 28.51 -7.49
CA TYR A 8 -1.38 27.17 -7.81
C TYR A 8 -0.53 26.54 -6.68
N LYS A 9 0.16 27.34 -5.86
CA LYS A 9 1.00 26.86 -4.75
C LYS A 9 0.15 26.43 -3.56
N LEU A 10 -0.96 27.12 -3.32
CA LEU A 10 -1.95 26.74 -2.32
C LEU A 10 -2.70 25.47 -2.76
N ALA A 11 -3.22 25.47 -4.00
CA ALA A 11 -3.90 24.33 -4.59
C ALA A 11 -3.04 23.06 -4.70
N PHE A 12 -1.70 23.21 -4.76
CA PHE A 12 -0.79 22.07 -4.72
C PHE A 12 -0.87 21.30 -3.39
N LYS A 13 -1.09 21.99 -2.25
CA LYS A 13 -1.24 21.32 -0.95
C LYS A 13 -2.49 20.44 -0.93
N ASP A 14 -3.61 20.98 -1.39
CA ASP A 14 -4.86 20.23 -1.52
C ASP A 14 -4.68 19.02 -2.45
N PHE A 15 -3.93 19.18 -3.54
CA PHE A 15 -3.59 18.07 -4.43
C PHE A 15 -2.77 16.98 -3.71
N LEU A 16 -1.79 17.37 -2.88
CA LEU A 16 -0.98 16.42 -2.11
C LEU A 16 -1.80 15.68 -1.03
N GLU A 17 -2.86 16.29 -0.51
CA GLU A 17 -3.82 15.66 0.41
C GLU A 17 -4.79 14.71 -0.31
N GLY A 18 -4.69 14.59 -1.64
CA GLY A 18 -5.51 13.69 -2.45
C GLY A 18 -6.85 14.28 -2.88
N VAL A 19 -7.05 15.61 -2.75
CA VAL A 19 -8.26 16.28 -3.22
C VAL A 19 -8.35 16.22 -4.75
N LYS A 20 -9.53 15.90 -5.29
CA LYS A 20 -9.73 15.75 -6.73
C LYS A 20 -9.68 17.11 -7.43
N TYR A 21 -9.30 17.11 -8.71
CA TYR A 21 -9.20 18.34 -9.51
C TYR A 21 -10.49 19.13 -9.63
N LYS A 22 -11.64 18.45 -9.57
CA LYS A 22 -12.95 19.11 -9.56
C LYS A 22 -13.11 19.94 -8.28
N ASP A 23 -12.87 19.34 -7.13
CA ASP A 23 -13.04 20.01 -5.83
C ASP A 23 -12.00 21.13 -5.62
N ILE A 24 -10.78 20.96 -6.14
CA ILE A 24 -9.76 22.04 -6.17
C ILE A 24 -10.22 23.19 -7.07
N ALA A 25 -10.78 22.88 -8.25
CA ALA A 25 -11.27 23.90 -9.17
C ALA A 25 -12.38 24.73 -8.51
N ASP A 26 -13.34 24.06 -7.89
CA ASP A 26 -14.46 24.68 -7.17
C ASP A 26 -13.95 25.53 -5.98
N LYS A 27 -13.03 25.01 -5.16
CA LYS A 27 -12.46 25.71 -3.99
C LYS A 27 -11.74 27.02 -4.36
N TYR A 28 -11.03 27.05 -5.47
CA TYR A 28 -10.24 28.22 -5.88
C TYR A 28 -10.93 29.11 -6.93
N GLY A 29 -12.17 28.77 -7.30
CA GLY A 29 -12.96 29.50 -8.31
C GLY A 29 -12.29 29.53 -9.68
N VAL A 30 -11.72 28.40 -10.10
CA VAL A 30 -11.05 28.24 -11.41
C VAL A 30 -11.65 27.05 -12.16
N SER A 31 -11.35 26.92 -13.45
CA SER A 31 -11.78 25.74 -14.20
C SER A 31 -10.87 24.54 -13.93
N VAL A 32 -11.40 23.33 -14.13
CA VAL A 32 -10.60 22.09 -14.07
C VAL A 32 -9.44 22.12 -15.08
N SER A 33 -9.61 22.78 -16.23
CA SER A 33 -8.53 22.95 -17.21
C SER A 33 -7.39 23.84 -16.70
N THR A 34 -7.69 24.86 -15.89
CA THR A 34 -6.66 25.67 -15.21
C THR A 34 -5.87 24.83 -14.20
N VAL A 35 -6.54 24.00 -13.38
CA VAL A 35 -5.87 23.11 -12.43
C VAL A 35 -4.97 22.10 -13.16
N LYS A 36 -5.44 21.52 -14.27
CA LYS A 36 -4.62 20.64 -15.12
C LYS A 36 -3.39 21.38 -15.70
N SER A 37 -3.56 22.63 -16.12
CA SER A 37 -2.42 23.43 -16.59
C SER A 37 -1.43 23.74 -15.46
N TRP A 38 -1.88 23.98 -14.23
CA TRP A 38 -0.98 24.14 -13.08
C TRP A 38 -0.19 22.87 -12.81
N ARG A 39 -0.84 21.71 -12.90
CA ARG A 39 -0.16 20.42 -12.76
C ARG A 39 1.01 20.32 -13.73
N SER A 40 0.72 20.51 -15.01
CA SER A 40 1.70 20.37 -16.09
C SER A 40 2.83 21.41 -16.03
N ARG A 41 2.55 22.65 -15.64
CA ARG A 41 3.52 23.75 -15.69
C ARG A 41 4.36 23.90 -14.42
N TYR A 42 3.80 23.53 -13.27
CA TYR A 42 4.43 23.83 -11.98
C TYR A 42 4.49 22.61 -11.05
N TRP A 43 3.43 21.80 -10.98
CA TRP A 43 3.40 20.74 -9.98
C TRP A 43 4.30 19.55 -10.32
N GLU A 44 4.50 19.21 -11.60
CA GLU A 44 5.42 18.13 -11.98
C GLU A 44 6.84 18.38 -11.44
N ASP A 45 7.36 19.60 -11.59
CA ASP A 45 8.67 19.98 -11.02
C ASP A 45 8.66 19.93 -9.49
N MET A 46 7.61 20.45 -8.84
CA MET A 46 7.47 20.38 -7.38
C MET A 46 7.36 18.95 -6.83
N ILE A 47 6.70 18.05 -7.57
CA ILE A 47 6.59 16.62 -7.25
C ILE A 47 7.98 15.98 -7.35
N ASN A 48 8.75 16.31 -8.40
CA ASN A 48 10.11 15.82 -8.59
C ASN A 48 11.05 16.32 -7.49
N GLU A 49 11.04 17.62 -7.18
CA GLU A 49 11.84 18.24 -6.11
C GLU A 49 11.56 17.61 -4.74
N LYS A 50 10.28 17.33 -4.45
CA LYS A 50 9.88 16.64 -3.21
C LYS A 50 10.11 15.13 -3.24
N GLY A 51 10.62 14.58 -4.34
CA GLY A 51 10.82 13.13 -4.50
C GLY A 51 9.53 12.32 -4.51
N LEU A 52 8.37 12.97 -4.74
CA LEU A 52 7.04 12.38 -4.68
C LEU A 52 6.69 11.54 -5.92
N LYS A 53 7.50 11.63 -6.98
CA LYS A 53 7.33 10.81 -8.18
C LYS A 53 7.53 9.33 -7.85
N ASN A 54 6.55 8.52 -8.27
CA ASN A 54 6.51 7.07 -8.09
C ASN A 54 6.55 6.64 -6.60
N VAL A 55 6.12 7.51 -5.67
CA VAL A 55 6.13 7.17 -4.23
C VAL A 55 5.25 5.97 -3.91
N SER A 56 4.08 5.84 -4.55
CA SER A 56 3.21 4.67 -4.36
C SER A 56 3.95 3.35 -4.68
N GLU A 57 4.67 3.31 -5.81
CA GLU A 57 5.47 2.15 -6.23
C GLU A 57 6.63 1.88 -5.26
N LYS A 58 7.35 2.93 -4.83
CA LYS A 58 8.46 2.81 -3.87
C LYS A 58 7.97 2.27 -2.53
N VAL A 59 6.85 2.79 -2.01
CA VAL A 59 6.24 2.37 -0.75
C VAL A 59 5.81 0.90 -0.85
N ALA A 60 5.14 0.50 -1.93
CA ALA A 60 4.76 -0.90 -2.15
C ALA A 60 5.98 -1.84 -2.18
N LYS A 61 7.07 -1.44 -2.86
CA LYS A 61 8.32 -2.20 -2.90
C LYS A 61 8.98 -2.33 -1.53
N LEU A 62 8.99 -1.25 -0.74
CA LEU A 62 9.55 -1.25 0.61
C LEU A 62 8.75 -2.14 1.56
N GLN A 63 7.42 -2.09 1.50
CA GLN A 63 6.55 -2.97 2.28
C GLN A 63 6.83 -4.44 1.96
N LYS A 64 6.87 -4.80 0.66
CA LYS A 64 7.19 -6.16 0.22
C LYS A 64 8.57 -6.63 0.67
N ASN A 65 9.57 -5.74 0.62
CA ASN A 65 10.91 -6.04 1.14
C ASN A 65 10.91 -6.26 2.64
N ARG A 66 10.19 -5.43 3.41
CA ARG A 66 10.05 -5.59 4.86
C ARG A 66 9.39 -6.91 5.23
N GLU A 67 8.33 -7.29 4.52
CA GLU A 67 7.65 -8.59 4.70
C GLU A 67 8.59 -9.75 4.41
N LYS A 68 9.38 -9.68 3.34
CA LYS A 68 10.39 -10.70 3.02
C LYS A 68 11.46 -10.80 4.10
N THR A 69 11.95 -9.67 4.61
CA THR A 69 12.93 -9.65 5.71
C THR A 69 12.33 -10.24 6.99
N LEU A 70 11.09 -9.91 7.33
CA LEU A 70 10.40 -10.46 8.49
C LEU A 70 10.18 -11.97 8.35
N ARG A 71 9.74 -12.43 7.17
CA ARG A 71 9.58 -13.85 6.85
C ARG A 71 10.87 -14.62 7.12
N ASN A 72 12.00 -14.13 6.59
CA ASN A 72 13.28 -14.81 6.77
C ASN A 72 13.74 -14.79 8.22
N LYS A 73 13.57 -13.66 8.93
CA LYS A 73 13.87 -13.59 10.37
C LYS A 73 13.11 -14.63 11.17
N ILE A 74 11.79 -14.76 10.96
CA ILE A 74 10.97 -15.77 11.65
C ILE A 74 11.49 -17.18 11.39
N ARG A 75 11.83 -17.49 10.13
CA ARG A 75 12.39 -18.80 9.76
C ARG A 75 13.73 -19.06 10.44
N ASP A 76 14.64 -18.09 10.38
CA ASP A 76 15.99 -18.21 10.91
C ASP A 76 15.95 -18.32 12.45
N ASP A 77 15.07 -17.55 13.12
CA ASP A 77 14.82 -17.65 14.58
C ASP A 77 14.28 -19.04 14.97
N LEU A 78 13.38 -19.64 14.15
CA LEU A 78 12.86 -20.99 14.40
C LEU A 78 13.97 -22.05 14.26
N TYR A 79 14.84 -21.91 13.26
CA TYR A 79 16.00 -22.79 13.12
C TYR A 79 16.98 -22.65 14.29
N GLU A 80 17.23 -21.43 14.74
CA GLU A 80 18.09 -21.17 15.89
C GLU A 80 17.52 -21.83 17.16
N GLN A 81 16.21 -21.71 17.41
CA GLN A 81 15.55 -22.35 18.55
C GLN A 81 15.68 -23.88 18.53
N LEU A 82 15.52 -24.52 17.36
CA LEU A 82 15.73 -25.95 17.22
C LEU A 82 17.18 -26.32 17.56
N GLY A 83 18.15 -25.56 17.04
CA GLY A 83 19.57 -25.73 17.34
C GLY A 83 19.91 -25.56 18.82
N THR A 84 19.42 -24.50 19.48
CA THR A 84 19.64 -24.24 20.91
C THR A 84 19.07 -25.35 21.79
N ASN A 85 17.94 -25.95 21.38
CA ASN A 85 17.33 -27.07 22.09
C ASN A 85 17.98 -28.42 21.77
N GLY A 86 19.06 -28.45 20.97
CA GLY A 86 19.72 -29.69 20.54
C GLY A 86 18.91 -30.52 19.55
N ILE A 87 17.86 -29.95 18.97
CA ILE A 87 16.97 -30.61 18.03
C ILE A 87 17.51 -30.42 16.61
N ILE A 88 18.16 -31.46 16.09
CA ILE A 88 18.84 -31.44 14.78
C ILE A 88 18.21 -32.40 13.75
N HIS A 89 17.06 -33.00 14.06
CA HIS A 89 16.44 -34.00 13.18
C HIS A 89 15.71 -33.35 12.01
N ALA A 90 15.86 -33.93 10.81
CA ALA A 90 15.34 -33.39 9.56
C ALA A 90 13.82 -33.12 9.54
N HIS A 91 13.02 -33.93 10.24
CA HIS A 91 11.56 -33.75 10.27
C HIS A 91 11.12 -32.46 10.98
N PHE A 92 11.89 -31.96 11.95
CA PHE A 92 11.59 -30.67 12.57
C PHE A 92 11.92 -29.50 11.64
N MET A 93 12.94 -29.64 10.80
CA MET A 93 13.29 -28.65 9.78
C MET A 93 12.20 -28.58 8.70
N ASP A 94 11.69 -29.74 8.28
CA ASP A 94 10.57 -29.85 7.34
C ASP A 94 9.31 -29.14 7.87
N LEU A 95 8.97 -29.35 9.16
CA LEU A 95 7.86 -28.66 9.81
C LEU A 95 8.03 -27.13 9.84
N VAL A 96 9.26 -26.63 9.99
CA VAL A 96 9.53 -25.19 9.90
C VAL A 96 9.24 -24.68 8.49
N GLU A 97 9.65 -25.39 7.44
CA GLU A 97 9.36 -24.99 6.06
C GLU A 97 7.87 -25.07 5.70
N ASP A 98 7.16 -26.07 6.21
CA ASP A 98 5.69 -26.16 6.10
C ASP A 98 5.01 -24.95 6.75
N TYR A 99 5.44 -24.60 7.97
CA TYR A 99 4.94 -23.41 8.66
C TYR A 99 5.21 -22.13 7.86
N MET A 100 6.41 -21.96 7.30
CA MET A 100 6.73 -20.81 6.46
C MET A 100 5.89 -20.77 5.18
N SER A 101 5.58 -21.93 4.59
CA SER A 101 4.68 -22.05 3.45
C SER A 101 3.25 -21.63 3.80
N PHE A 102 2.74 -22.02 4.97
CA PHE A 102 1.44 -21.56 5.46
C PHE A 102 1.42 -20.05 5.75
N TRP A 103 2.50 -19.50 6.28
CA TRP A 103 2.63 -18.06 6.48
C TRP A 103 2.49 -17.29 5.16
N ASP A 104 3.12 -17.78 4.09
CA ASP A 104 3.01 -17.18 2.75
C ASP A 104 1.57 -17.26 2.22
N ILE A 105 0.91 -18.41 2.37
CA ILE A 105 -0.49 -18.60 1.96
C ILE A 105 -1.41 -17.64 2.72
N LYS A 106 -1.27 -17.56 4.05
CA LYS A 106 -2.06 -16.66 4.90
C LYS A 106 -1.93 -15.20 4.44
N ASN A 107 -0.71 -14.73 4.19
CA ASN A 107 -0.51 -13.34 3.76
C ASN A 107 -1.04 -13.06 2.35
N ARG A 108 -0.94 -14.02 1.44
CA ARG A 108 -1.58 -13.92 0.11
C ARG A 108 -3.10 -13.80 0.24
N LEU A 109 -3.72 -14.61 1.10
CA LEU A 109 -5.16 -14.53 1.36
C LEU A 109 -5.56 -13.18 1.98
N ILE A 110 -4.78 -12.66 2.94
CA ILE A 110 -5.04 -11.34 3.52
C ILE A 110 -4.96 -10.24 2.44
N ALA A 111 -3.97 -10.30 1.56
CA ALA A 111 -3.83 -9.34 0.45
C ALA A 111 -5.01 -9.45 -0.53
N ASP A 112 -5.42 -10.67 -0.85
CA ASP A 112 -6.53 -10.96 -1.74
C ASP A 112 -7.87 -10.43 -1.19
N VAL A 113 -8.14 -10.66 0.09
CA VAL A 113 -9.35 -10.17 0.76
C VAL A 113 -9.39 -8.65 0.80
N LYS A 114 -8.23 -7.98 0.96
CA LYS A 114 -8.15 -6.51 0.92
C LYS A 114 -8.44 -5.95 -0.46
N ASP A 115 -8.02 -6.63 -1.52
CA ASP A 115 -8.22 -6.18 -2.90
C ASP A 115 -9.62 -6.51 -3.43
N ARG A 116 -10.05 -7.76 -3.29
CA ARG A 116 -11.29 -8.27 -3.92
C ARG A 116 -12.50 -8.33 -2.98
N GLY A 117 -12.29 -8.20 -1.67
CA GLY A 117 -13.31 -8.44 -0.65
C GLY A 117 -13.61 -9.92 -0.44
N VAL A 118 -14.45 -10.24 0.54
CA VAL A 118 -14.88 -11.63 0.80
C VAL A 118 -16.00 -11.99 -0.19
N SER A 119 -15.82 -13.09 -0.90
CA SER A 119 -16.85 -13.65 -1.79
C SER A 119 -17.53 -14.82 -1.09
N VAL A 120 -18.84 -14.76 -0.93
CA VAL A 120 -19.65 -15.86 -0.36
C VAL A 120 -20.60 -16.35 -1.45
N LEU A 121 -20.66 -17.67 -1.65
CA LEU A 121 -21.66 -18.30 -2.50
C LEU A 121 -23.04 -18.10 -1.87
N GLY A 122 -23.92 -17.36 -2.53
CA GLY A 122 -25.31 -17.27 -2.12
C GLY A 122 -26.05 -18.58 -2.43
N ALA A 123 -27.13 -18.85 -1.70
CA ALA A 123 -28.01 -20.02 -1.87
C ALA A 123 -28.55 -20.22 -3.31
N ASN A 124 -28.45 -19.20 -4.16
CA ASN A 124 -28.94 -19.19 -5.54
C ASN A 124 -27.81 -19.32 -6.58
N GLY A 125 -26.59 -19.69 -6.18
CA GLY A 125 -25.44 -19.87 -7.09
C GLY A 125 -24.74 -18.59 -7.55
N PHE A 126 -25.21 -17.41 -7.15
CA PHE A 126 -24.57 -16.13 -7.46
C PHE A 126 -23.57 -15.71 -6.37
N MET A 127 -22.36 -15.35 -6.78
CA MET A 127 -21.30 -14.82 -5.91
C MET A 127 -21.68 -13.41 -5.43
N LYS A 128 -21.96 -13.24 -4.14
CA LYS A 128 -22.11 -11.90 -3.54
C LYS A 128 -20.74 -11.41 -3.06
N LYS A 129 -20.26 -10.29 -3.62
CA LYS A 129 -19.12 -9.55 -3.08
C LYS A 129 -19.60 -8.81 -1.84
N THR A 130 -19.10 -9.21 -0.67
CA THR A 130 -19.38 -8.50 0.58
C THR A 130 -18.18 -7.59 0.83
N ILE A 131 -18.40 -6.27 0.77
CA ILE A 131 -17.40 -5.28 1.17
C ILE A 131 -17.11 -5.56 2.64
N ALA A 132 -15.85 -5.85 2.98
CA ALA A 132 -15.45 -6.16 4.34
C ALA A 132 -16.00 -5.09 5.29
N LEU A 133 -16.83 -5.52 6.23
CA LEU A 133 -17.53 -4.69 7.19
C LEU A 133 -16.52 -3.81 7.92
N THR A 134 -16.62 -2.49 7.73
CA THR A 134 -16.22 -1.53 8.74
C THR A 134 -17.19 -1.68 9.91
N SER A 135 -16.73 -2.36 10.96
CA SER A 135 -17.31 -2.33 12.31
C SER A 135 -16.33 -1.63 13.24
#